data_AF-A0A096A857-F1
#
_entry.id   AF-A0A096A857-F1
#
_cell.length_a   1.000
_cell.length_b   1.000
_cell.length_c   1.000
_cell.angle_alpha   90.00
_cell.angle_beta   90.00
_cell.angle_gamma   90.00
#
_symmetry.space_group_name_H-M   'P 1'
#
loop_
_entity.id
_entity.type
_entity.pdbx_description
1 polymer ?
#
loop_
_entity_poly.entity_id
_entity_poly.type
_entity_poly.pdbx_seq_one_letter_code
_entity_poly.pdbx_strand_id
1 'polypeptide(L)' 'MKYYSQYRSHDLFELQESLLGLSKSNRWVKLADHLPWGRIEKEYNKRLRNSHNGAGNKPARMVVGALIVKHV' A
#
# COMPACT_ATOMS: atom_id res chain seq x y z
N MET A 1 -32.59 5.81 1.50
CA MET A 1 -32.24 4.39 1.26
C MET A 1 -30.75 4.24 1.49
N LYS A 2 -30.30 3.41 2.44
CA LYS A 2 -28.86 3.22 2.72
C LYS A 2 -28.36 2.03 1.89
N TYR A 3 -27.39 2.27 1.01
CA TYR A 3 -26.74 1.21 0.25
C TYR A 3 -25.79 0.43 1.17
N TYR A 4 -25.98 -0.88 1.27
CA TYR A 4 -25.06 -1.79 1.95
C TYR A 4 -24.42 -2.68 0.90
N SER A 5 -23.10 -2.60 0.79
CA SER A 5 -22.31 -3.50 -0.06
C SER A 5 -22.52 -4.94 0.40
N GLN A 6 -22.89 -5.83 -0.52
CA GLN A 6 -23.02 -7.27 -0.26
C GLN A 6 -21.65 -7.96 -0.13
N TYR A 7 -20.58 -7.32 -0.58
CA TYR A 7 -19.22 -7.86 -0.48
C TYR A 7 -18.59 -7.51 0.86
N ARG A 8 -18.04 -8.52 1.52
CA ARG A 8 -17.16 -8.34 2.69
C ARG A 8 -15.93 -7.58 2.20
N SER A 9 -15.80 -6.33 2.64
CA SER A 9 -14.55 -5.60 2.42
C SER A 9 -13.50 -6.31 3.26
N HIS A 10 -12.61 -7.07 2.62
CA HIS A 10 -11.44 -7.61 3.30
C HIS A 10 -10.59 -6.43 3.75
N ASP A 11 -10.21 -6.46 5.03
CA ASP A 11 -9.31 -5.44 5.54
C ASP A 11 -7.95 -5.60 4.86
N LEU A 12 -7.39 -4.48 4.40
CA LEU A 12 -6.11 -4.47 3.68
C LEU A 12 -4.97 -5.05 4.53
N PHE A 13 -5.16 -5.08 5.84
CA PHE A 13 -4.20 -5.56 6.82
C PHE A 13 -4.59 -6.90 7.46
N GLU A 14 -5.62 -7.59 6.93
CA GLU A 14 -6.01 -8.93 7.43
C GLU A 14 -4.84 -9.93 7.36
N LEU A 15 -3.91 -9.73 6.41
CA LEU A 15 -2.71 -10.54 6.24
C LEU A 15 -1.46 -9.92 6.90
N GLN A 16 -1.57 -8.79 7.60
CA GLN A 16 -0.40 -8.12 8.17
C GLN A 16 0.36 -9.05 9.13
N GLU A 17 -0.36 -9.77 9.99
CA GLU A 17 0.22 -10.72 10.95
C GLU A 17 0.96 -11.87 10.25
N SER A 18 0.43 -12.40 9.15
CA SER A 18 1.10 -13.48 8.40
C SER A 18 2.35 -13.01 7.64
N LEU A 19 2.43 -11.71 7.35
CA LEU A 19 3.57 -11.09 6.65
C LEU A 19 4.71 -10.67 7.57
N LEU A 20 4.48 -10.54 8.88
CA LEU A 20 5.52 -10.18 9.87
C LEU A 20 6.62 -11.24 10.02
N GLY A 21 6.32 -12.51 9.69
CA GLY A 21 7.23 -13.65 9.83
C GLY A 21 8.09 -13.99 8.61
N LEU A 22 8.11 -13.14 7.57
CA LEU A 22 8.85 -13.45 6.35
C LEU A 22 10.37 -13.43 6.57
N SER A 23 11.06 -14.45 6.05
CA SER A 23 12.52 -14.54 6.10
C SER A 23 13.18 -13.32 5.45
N LYS A 24 14.21 -12.76 6.11
CA LYS A 24 15.07 -11.70 5.56
C LYS A 24 15.84 -12.12 4.29
N SER A 25 15.94 -13.42 4.01
CA SER A 25 16.53 -13.89 2.75
C SER A 25 15.59 -13.73 1.54
N ASN A 26 14.29 -13.54 1.76
CA ASN A 26 13.29 -13.40 0.71
C ASN A 26 13.60 -12.18 -0.17
N ARG A 27 13.55 -12.37 -1.51
CA ARG A 27 13.88 -11.32 -2.48
C ARG A 27 12.99 -10.08 -2.34
N TRP A 28 11.70 -10.25 -2.04
CA TRP A 28 10.74 -9.17 -1.84
C TRP A 28 11.01 -8.40 -0.55
N VAL A 29 11.41 -9.09 0.53
CA VAL A 29 11.79 -8.46 1.80
C VAL A 29 13.06 -7.63 1.62
N LYS A 30 14.08 -8.18 0.95
CA LYS A 30 15.30 -7.43 0.62
C LYS A 30 14.99 -6.19 -0.23
N LEU A 31 14.18 -6.34 -1.28
CA LEU A 31 13.77 -5.22 -2.11
C LEU A 31 13.06 -4.14 -1.29
N ALA A 32 12.10 -4.54 -0.44
CA ALA A 32 11.39 -3.60 0.41
C ALA A 32 12.32 -2.89 1.41
N ASP A 33 13.29 -3.59 2.00
CA ASP A 33 14.26 -3.00 2.94
C ASP A 33 15.19 -1.98 2.26
N HIS A 34 15.45 -2.12 0.95
CA HIS A 34 16.27 -1.16 0.17
C HIS A 34 15.51 0.08 -0.32
N LEU A 35 14.17 0.07 -0.31
CA LEU A 35 13.38 1.18 -0.83
C LEU A 35 13.26 2.31 0.21
N PRO A 36 13.51 3.59 -0.17
CA PRO A 36 13.41 4.73 0.73
C PRO A 36 11.93 5.14 0.92
N TRP A 37 11.16 4.31 1.61
CA TRP A 37 9.69 4.45 1.72
C TRP A 37 9.23 5.82 2.19
N GLY A 38 9.91 6.44 3.16
CA GLY A 38 9.55 7.79 3.62
C GLY A 38 9.65 8.86 2.53
N ARG A 39 10.68 8.77 1.66
CA ARG A 39 10.84 9.70 0.54
C ARG A 39 9.79 9.46 -0.55
N ILE A 40 9.51 8.20 -0.83
CA ILE A 40 8.48 7.78 -1.79
C ILE A 40 7.11 8.30 -1.34
N GLU A 41 6.74 8.06 -0.07
CA GLU A 41 5.48 8.51 0.52
C GLU A 41 5.34 10.03 0.47
N LYS A 42 6.42 10.77 0.80
CA LYS A 42 6.43 12.24 0.73
C LYS A 42 6.18 12.75 -0.69
N GLU A 43 6.88 12.20 -1.69
CA GLU A 43 6.74 12.64 -3.08
C GLU A 43 5.39 12.25 -3.67
N TYR A 44 4.90 11.05 -3.35
CA TYR A 44 3.57 10.59 -3.74
C TYR A 44 2.48 11.51 -3.19
N ASN A 45 2.49 11.79 -1.89
CA ASN A 45 1.51 12.69 -1.27
C ASN A 45 1.59 14.12 -1.80
N LYS A 46 2.80 14.65 -2.08
CA LYS A 46 2.98 15.98 -2.66
C LYS A 46 2.25 16.15 -4.00
N ARG A 47 2.22 15.10 -4.81
CA ARG A 47 1.59 15.13 -6.15
C ARG A 47 0.08 14.95 -6.10
N LEU A 48 -0.45 14.51 -4.96
CA LEU A 48 -1.87 14.28 -4.78
C LEU A 48 -2.48 15.51 -4.10
N ARG A 49 -3.45 16.13 -4.76
CA ARG A 49 -4.15 17.34 -4.28
C ARG A 49 -5.15 17.00 -3.17
N ASN A 50 -4.70 16.24 -2.16
CA ASN A 50 -5.53 15.68 -1.09
C ASN A 50 -6.19 16.76 -0.22
N SER A 51 -5.70 18.01 -0.25
CA SER A 51 -6.30 19.15 0.44
C SER A 51 -7.56 19.70 -0.24
N HIS A 52 -7.78 19.37 -1.52
CA HIS A 52 -8.83 19.99 -2.34
C HIS A 52 -9.77 18.98 -3.01
N ASN A 53 -9.46 17.68 -2.93
CA ASN A 53 -10.19 16.61 -3.59
C ASN A 53 -10.61 15.53 -2.58
N GLY A 54 -11.77 14.91 -2.80
CA GLY A 54 -12.53 14.01 -1.90
C GLY A 54 -11.77 13.00 -1.02
N ALA A 55 -12.00 11.70 -1.20
CA ALA A 55 -11.49 10.69 -0.28
C ALA A 55 -9.95 10.66 -0.28
N GLY A 56 -9.36 10.50 0.92
CA GLY A 56 -7.92 10.39 1.11
C GLY A 56 -7.30 9.27 0.26
N ASN A 57 -6.03 9.46 -0.08
CA ASN A 57 -5.30 8.52 -0.91
C ASN A 57 -4.95 7.22 -0.17
N LYS A 58 -4.74 6.16 -0.95
CA LYS A 58 -4.16 4.91 -0.43
C LYS A 58 -2.67 5.12 -0.12
N PRO A 59 -2.11 4.44 0.89
CA PRO A 59 -0.68 4.53 1.24
C PRO A 59 0.21 4.26 0.03
N ALA A 60 1.30 5.03 -0.14
CA ALA A 60 2.17 4.90 -1.31
C ALA A 60 2.76 3.49 -1.41
N ARG A 61 3.09 2.87 -0.27
CA ARG A 61 3.63 1.49 -0.21
C ARG A 61 2.70 0.47 -0.89
N MET A 62 1.39 0.61 -0.72
CA MET A 62 0.41 -0.28 -1.36
C MET A 62 0.39 -0.07 -2.87
N VAL A 63 0.31 1.19 -3.31
CA VAL A 63 0.25 1.53 -4.73
C VAL A 63 1.53 1.11 -5.45
N VAL A 64 2.69 1.45 -4.89
CA VAL A 64 4.01 1.09 -5.42
C VAL A 64 4.20 -0.42 -5.40
N GLY A 65 3.81 -1.11 -4.32
CA GLY A 65 3.85 -2.57 -4.24
C GLY A 65 3.04 -3.23 -5.36
N ALA A 66 1.80 -2.78 -5.57
CA ALA A 66 0.96 -3.27 -6.66
C ALA A 66 1.56 -2.98 -8.04
N LEU A 67 2.16 -1.81 -8.24
CA LEU A 67 2.86 -1.48 -9.47
C LEU A 67 4.07 -2.37 -9.70
N ILE A 68 4.87 -2.66 -8.68
CA ILE A 68 6.02 -3.57 -8.81
C ILE A 68 5.51 -4.95 -9.22
N VAL A 69 4.52 -5.52 -8.51
CA VAL A 69 3.97 -6.84 -8.83
C VAL A 69 3.40 -6.88 -10.25
N LYS A 70 2.76 -5.80 -10.72
CA LYS A 70 2.22 -5.73 -12.09
C LYS A 70 3.30 -5.78 -13.18
N HIS A 71 4.49 -5.22 -12.92
CA HIS A 71 5.52 -5.03 -13.95
C HIS A 71 6.69 -6.01 -13.84
N VAL A 72 6.66 -6.90 -12.85
CA VAL A 72 7.51 -8.11 -12.79
C VAL A 72 6.82 -9.23 -13.55
#